data_AF-A0A6B3BI50-F1
#
_entry.id   AF-A0A6B3BI50-F1
#
_cell.length_a   1.000
_cell.length_b   1.000
_cell.length_c   1.000
_cell.angle_alpha   90.00
_cell.angle_beta   90.00
_cell.angle_gamma   90.00
#
_symmetry.space_group_name_H-M   'P 1'
#
loop_
_entity.id
_entity.type
_entity.pdbx_description
1 polymer ?
#
loop_
_entity_poly.entity_id
_entity_poly.type
_entity_poly.pdbx_seq_one_letter_code
_entity_poly.pdbx_strand_id
1 'polypeptide(L)'
;MDEIFRGENVYFGGFAEMEGSWGAVRQDELEAHYALRAPGNDPRHVLAQVARMKDVSKAGEERVNGAAAVHYKGTLDQKTVTLRMAKGMREKIDQLRELAGEVAVDAEVWIDAEGRIVRTRLDWPLGAASVRATMNLAKHGLAVEAAAPDKADIVPLPTLGGPLPG
;
A
#
# COMPACT_ATOMS: atom_id res chain seq x y z
N MET A 1 -12.77 -4.97 -10.35
CA MET A 1 -11.51 -4.31 -10.70
C MET A 1 -10.40 -5.32 -10.61
N ASP A 2 -9.63 -5.40 -11.67
CA ASP A 2 -8.47 -6.26 -11.78
C ASP A 2 -7.23 -5.41 -12.02
N GLU A 3 -6.10 -5.88 -11.49
CA GLU A 3 -4.80 -5.21 -11.56
C GLU A 3 -3.74 -6.22 -12.02
N ILE A 4 -2.97 -5.87 -13.04
CA ILE A 4 -1.87 -6.68 -13.56
C ILE A 4 -0.57 -5.89 -13.48
N PHE A 5 0.40 -6.40 -12.73
CA PHE A 5 1.75 -5.85 -12.67
C PHE A 5 2.64 -6.58 -13.67
N ARG A 6 3.14 -5.88 -14.71
CA ARG A 6 4.04 -6.47 -15.70
C ARG A 6 5.03 -5.45 -16.23
N GLY A 7 6.32 -5.75 -16.07
CA GLY A 7 7.39 -4.83 -16.41
C GLY A 7 7.32 -3.56 -15.56
N GLU A 8 7.35 -2.40 -16.20
CA GLU A 8 7.23 -1.10 -15.54
C GLU A 8 5.77 -0.62 -15.42
N ASN A 9 4.79 -1.36 -15.93
CA ASN A 9 3.41 -0.93 -15.99
C ASN A 9 2.52 -1.69 -15.01
N VAL A 10 1.48 -0.99 -14.57
CA VAL A 10 0.29 -1.58 -13.96
C VAL A 10 -0.87 -1.40 -14.92
N TYR A 11 -1.57 -2.49 -15.21
CA TYR A 11 -2.77 -2.49 -16.03
C TYR A 11 -3.99 -2.60 -15.15
N PHE A 12 -5.01 -1.78 -15.44
CA PHE A 12 -6.25 -1.72 -14.67
C PHE A 12 -7.43 -2.09 -15.56
N GLY A 13 -8.27 -3.04 -15.11
CA GLY A 13 -9.41 -3.54 -15.87
C GLY A 13 -10.59 -3.92 -14.97
N GLY A 14 -11.63 -4.49 -15.58
CA GLY A 14 -12.81 -4.93 -14.85
C GLY A 14 -13.65 -3.78 -14.28
N PHE A 15 -13.62 -2.63 -14.94
CA PHE A 15 -14.59 -1.54 -14.76
C PHE A 15 -15.77 -1.74 -15.69
N ALA A 16 -16.98 -1.36 -15.25
CA ALA A 16 -18.16 -1.47 -16.09
C ALA A 16 -18.05 -0.60 -17.35
N GLU A 17 -17.42 0.57 -17.23
CA GLU A 17 -17.20 1.53 -18.31
C GLU A 17 -16.06 1.15 -19.26
N MET A 18 -15.25 0.15 -18.89
CA MET A 18 -14.10 -0.36 -19.65
C MET A 18 -14.23 -1.86 -19.88
N GLU A 19 -15.45 -2.37 -20.06
CA GLU A 19 -15.66 -3.79 -20.30
C GLU A 19 -14.85 -4.26 -21.52
N GLY A 20 -14.03 -5.30 -21.32
CA GLY A 20 -13.09 -5.81 -22.34
C GLY A 20 -11.88 -4.90 -22.62
N SER A 21 -11.73 -3.78 -21.94
CA SER A 21 -10.63 -2.83 -22.11
C SER A 21 -9.78 -2.69 -20.85
N TRP A 22 -8.54 -2.23 -21.04
CA TRP A 22 -7.55 -2.04 -20.00
C TRP A 22 -6.96 -0.64 -20.04
N GLY A 23 -6.71 -0.07 -18.88
CA GLY A 23 -5.84 1.07 -18.73
C GLY A 23 -4.41 0.65 -18.46
N ALA A 24 -3.44 1.50 -18.77
CA ALA A 24 -2.05 1.28 -18.43
C ALA A 24 -1.43 2.55 -17.82
N VAL A 25 -0.71 2.40 -16.71
CA VAL A 25 0.06 3.47 -16.07
C VAL A 25 1.45 2.95 -15.73
N ARG A 26 2.47 3.79 -15.87
CA ARG A 26 3.80 3.46 -15.35
C ARG A 26 3.75 3.40 -13.84
N GLN A 27 4.32 2.36 -13.28
CA GLN A 27 4.18 2.06 -11.87
C GLN A 27 4.79 3.14 -10.98
N ASP A 28 5.90 3.76 -11.39
CA ASP A 28 6.57 4.84 -10.67
C ASP A 28 5.78 6.15 -10.67
N GLU A 29 4.84 6.31 -11.60
CA GLU A 29 3.95 7.47 -11.73
C GLU A 29 2.67 7.35 -10.87
N LEU A 30 2.36 6.15 -10.35
CA LEU A 30 1.21 5.98 -9.46
C LEU A 30 1.42 6.75 -8.15
N GLU A 31 0.36 7.42 -7.71
CA GLU A 31 0.30 8.11 -6.42
C GLU A 31 -0.70 7.42 -5.49
N ALA A 32 -0.52 7.59 -4.17
CA ALA A 32 -1.51 7.17 -3.18
C ALA A 32 -2.53 8.29 -3.00
N HIS A 33 -3.82 8.01 -3.20
CA HIS A 33 -4.89 8.99 -2.99
C HIS A 33 -5.65 8.75 -1.69
N TYR A 34 -5.41 7.63 -1.00
CA TYR A 34 -6.01 7.31 0.30
C TYR A 34 -4.95 7.09 1.39
N ALA A 35 -5.29 7.46 2.63
CA ALA A 35 -4.42 7.23 3.78
C ALA A 35 -4.17 5.73 3.99
N LEU A 36 -2.91 5.35 4.21
CA LEU A 36 -2.43 3.99 4.43
C LEU A 36 -2.71 2.97 3.30
N ARG A 37 -3.28 3.39 2.18
CA ARG A 37 -3.44 2.56 0.98
C ARG A 37 -2.25 2.79 0.04
N ALA A 38 -1.69 1.71 -0.48
CA ALA A 38 -0.60 1.80 -1.45
C ALA A 38 -1.11 2.26 -2.83
N PRO A 39 -0.30 3.01 -3.60
CA PRO A 39 -0.58 3.30 -5.00
C PRO A 39 -0.81 1.99 -5.77
N GLY A 40 -1.98 1.82 -6.36
CA GLY A 40 -2.37 0.61 -7.09
C GLY A 40 -2.21 -0.70 -6.31
N ASN A 41 -2.35 -0.69 -4.98
CA ASN A 41 -2.11 -1.85 -4.11
C ASN A 41 -0.69 -2.46 -4.17
N ASP A 42 0.32 -1.70 -4.60
CA ASP A 42 1.69 -2.20 -4.72
C ASP A 42 2.31 -2.52 -3.33
N PRO A 43 2.61 -3.80 -3.01
CA PRO A 43 3.16 -4.16 -1.71
C PRO A 43 4.54 -3.56 -1.45
N ARG A 44 5.31 -3.23 -2.50
CA ARG A 44 6.62 -2.58 -2.35
C ARG A 44 6.51 -1.23 -1.66
N HIS A 45 5.40 -0.52 -1.85
CA HIS A 45 5.17 0.76 -1.21
C HIS A 45 5.11 0.62 0.32
N VAL A 46 4.26 -0.28 0.82
CA VAL A 46 4.10 -0.53 2.26
C VAL A 46 5.39 -1.10 2.86
N LEU A 47 6.07 -1.99 2.14
CA LEU A 47 7.37 -2.52 2.55
C LEU A 47 8.43 -1.41 2.69
N ALA A 48 8.47 -0.47 1.75
CA ALA A 48 9.37 0.69 1.84
C ALA A 48 9.03 1.62 3.01
N GLN A 49 7.76 1.73 3.40
CA GLN A 49 7.34 2.50 4.57
C GLN A 49 7.79 1.81 5.86
N VAL A 50 7.46 0.53 6.05
CA VAL A 50 7.81 -0.18 7.29
C VAL A 50 9.31 -0.39 7.45
N ALA A 51 10.08 -0.45 6.36
CA ALA A 51 11.54 -0.46 6.42
C ALA A 51 12.14 0.83 7.02
N ARG A 52 11.37 1.91 7.12
CA ARG A 52 11.78 3.20 7.68
C ARG A 52 11.23 3.47 9.08
N MET A 53 10.63 2.45 9.71
CA MET A 53 10.13 2.53 11.08
C MET A 53 11.17 3.07 12.06
N LYS A 54 10.69 3.87 13.01
CA LYS A 54 11.45 4.39 14.15
C LYS A 54 11.01 3.68 15.43
N ASP A 55 11.83 3.82 16.48
CA ASP A 55 11.55 3.31 17.83
C ASP A 55 11.15 1.82 17.85
N VAL A 56 11.82 1.03 17.00
CA VAL A 56 11.49 -0.37 16.78
C VAL A 56 11.78 -1.20 18.02
N SER A 57 10.78 -1.96 18.48
CA SER A 57 10.91 -2.88 19.60
C SER A 57 10.22 -4.21 19.31
N LYS A 58 10.77 -5.31 19.86
CA LYS A 58 10.12 -6.62 19.81
C LYS A 58 8.88 -6.58 20.70
N ALA A 59 7.72 -6.87 20.12
CA ALA A 59 6.43 -6.90 20.81
C ALA A 59 6.05 -8.32 21.27
N GLY A 60 6.53 -9.36 20.58
CA GLY A 60 6.25 -10.74 20.95
C GLY A 60 6.52 -11.73 19.82
N GLU A 61 5.95 -12.92 19.96
CA GLU A 61 5.96 -13.98 18.95
C GLU A 61 4.54 -14.50 18.77
N GLU A 62 4.12 -14.72 17.52
CA GLU A 62 2.80 -15.25 17.20
C GLU A 62 2.81 -16.04 15.89
N ARG A 63 1.69 -16.71 15.57
CA ARG A 63 1.56 -17.43 14.30
C ARG A 63 0.80 -16.60 13.28
N VAL A 64 1.41 -16.37 12.12
CA VAL A 64 0.80 -15.69 10.97
C VAL A 64 0.75 -16.66 9.80
N ASN A 65 -0.44 -16.84 9.21
CA ASN A 65 -0.65 -17.81 8.11
C ASN A 65 -0.15 -19.23 8.44
N GLY A 66 -0.24 -19.62 9.71
CA GLY A 66 0.24 -20.91 10.19
C GLY A 66 1.75 -21.03 10.37
N ALA A 67 2.55 -19.99 10.09
CA ALA A 67 4.00 -19.96 10.36
C ALA A 67 4.31 -19.15 11.63
N ALA A 68 5.36 -19.52 12.36
CA ALA A 68 5.83 -18.74 13.50
C ALA A 68 6.48 -17.44 13.00
N ALA A 69 6.19 -16.32 13.67
CA ALA A 69 6.73 -15.02 13.34
C ALA A 69 7.04 -14.20 14.60
N VAL A 70 8.11 -13.41 14.54
CA VAL A 70 8.45 -12.42 15.55
C VAL A 70 7.76 -11.11 15.19
N HIS A 71 7.03 -10.56 16.14
CA HIS A 71 6.29 -9.31 16.00
C HIS A 71 7.15 -8.14 16.50
N TYR A 72 7.30 -7.12 15.66
CA TYR A 72 7.93 -5.84 15.97
C TYR A 72 6.94 -4.69 15.79
N LYS A 73 7.04 -3.69 16.66
CA LYS A 73 6.28 -2.44 16.59
C LYS A 73 7.22 -1.24 16.53
N GLY A 74 6.74 -0.15 15.97
CA GLY A 74 7.44 1.13 15.86
C GLY A 74 6.51 2.20 15.30
N THR A 75 7.07 3.32 14.87
CA THR A 75 6.32 4.46 14.36
C THR A 75 6.83 4.90 12.98
N LEU A 76 5.97 5.53 12.18
CA LEU A 76 6.36 6.17 10.92
C LEU A 76 6.36 7.69 11.08
N ASP A 77 7.41 8.33 10.54
CA ASP A 77 7.44 9.78 10.40
C ASP A 77 6.52 10.27 9.26
N GLN A 78 6.16 11.55 9.28
CA GLN A 78 5.27 12.16 8.29
C GLN A 78 5.79 11.96 6.86
N LYS A 79 7.10 12.11 6.64
CA LYS A 79 7.71 11.93 5.32
C LYS A 79 7.50 10.51 4.77
N THR A 80 7.50 9.52 5.65
CA THR A 80 7.25 8.12 5.30
C THR A 80 5.77 7.84 5.09
N VAL A 81 4.90 8.39 5.93
CA VAL A 81 3.43 8.28 5.79
C VAL A 81 2.94 8.90 4.48
N THR A 82 3.52 10.03 4.07
CA THR A 82 3.13 10.77 2.86
C THR A 82 3.95 10.41 1.61
N LEU A 83 4.76 9.35 1.70
CA LEU A 83 5.55 8.83 0.59
C LEU A 83 4.67 8.64 -0.65
N ARG A 84 5.06 9.19 -1.80
CA ARG A 84 4.34 9.07 -3.10
C ARG A 84 2.83 9.37 -3.04
N MET A 85 2.38 10.13 -2.05
CA MET A 85 0.98 10.50 -1.94
C MET A 85 0.62 11.58 -2.95
N ALA A 86 -0.62 11.63 -3.44
CA ALA A 86 -1.04 12.70 -4.32
C ALA A 86 -1.01 14.05 -3.58
N LYS A 87 -0.70 15.14 -4.29
CA LYS A 87 -0.58 16.49 -3.70
C LYS A 87 -1.81 16.88 -2.89
N GLY A 88 -3.00 16.71 -3.45
CA GLY A 88 -4.25 17.06 -2.76
C GLY A 88 -4.53 16.21 -1.52
N MET A 89 -4.03 14.98 -1.44
CA MET A 89 -4.17 14.16 -0.24
C MET A 89 -3.15 14.55 0.84
N ARG A 90 -1.93 14.93 0.44
CA ARG A 90 -0.94 15.51 1.38
C ARG A 90 -1.47 16.78 2.04
N GLU A 91 -2.05 17.68 1.27
CA GLU A 91 -2.63 18.93 1.78
C GLU A 91 -3.75 18.67 2.81
N LYS A 92 -4.60 17.67 2.57
CA LYS A 92 -5.65 17.26 3.54
C LYS A 92 -5.06 16.71 4.84
N ILE A 93 -3.98 15.95 4.76
CA ILE A 93 -3.27 15.43 5.93
C ILE A 93 -2.64 16.56 6.74
N ASP A 94 -2.02 17.52 6.06
CA ASP A 94 -1.39 18.66 6.71
C ASP A 94 -2.43 19.53 7.44
N GLN A 95 -3.57 19.80 6.81
CA GLN A 95 -4.70 20.48 7.47
C GLN A 95 -5.22 19.73 8.70
N LEU A 96 -5.33 18.40 8.61
CA LEU A 96 -5.77 17.57 9.73
C LEU A 96 -4.79 17.67 10.92
N ARG A 97 -3.48 17.73 10.64
CA ARG A 97 -2.44 17.89 11.65
C ARG A 97 -2.45 19.27 12.29
N GLU A 98 -2.69 20.33 11.52
CA GLU A 98 -2.84 21.69 12.07
C GLU A 98 -4.00 21.77 13.08
N LEU A 99 -5.08 21.01 12.85
CA LEU A 99 -6.25 20.99 13.72
C LEU A 99 -6.12 20.04 14.92
N ALA A 100 -5.53 18.86 14.73
CA ALA A 100 -5.53 17.78 15.73
C ALA A 100 -4.16 17.53 16.39
N GLY A 101 -3.10 18.21 15.93
CA GLY A 101 -1.72 17.97 16.34
C GLY A 101 -1.04 16.85 15.54
N GLU A 102 0.26 16.67 15.78
CA GLU A 102 1.00 15.56 15.19
C GLU A 102 0.62 14.24 15.86
N VAL A 103 0.06 13.34 15.07
CA VAL A 103 -0.20 11.97 15.50
C VAL A 103 0.66 11.02 14.68
N ALA A 104 1.52 10.27 15.37
CA ALA A 104 2.34 9.25 14.75
C ALA A 104 1.47 8.13 14.18
N VAL A 105 1.89 7.56 13.05
CA VAL A 105 1.31 6.33 12.53
C VAL A 105 2.04 5.17 13.16
N ASP A 106 1.29 4.32 13.87
CA ASP A 106 1.82 3.08 14.42
C ASP A 106 2.03 2.09 13.27
N ALA A 107 3.21 1.47 13.26
CA ALA A 107 3.58 0.46 12.29
C ALA A 107 4.04 -0.81 13.00
N GLU A 108 3.55 -1.93 12.49
CA GLU A 108 3.83 -3.25 13.02
C GLU A 108 4.21 -4.19 11.88
N VAL A 109 5.19 -5.05 12.13
CA VAL A 109 5.69 -6.04 11.17
C VAL A 109 5.88 -7.39 11.84
N TRP A 110 5.57 -8.44 11.09
CA TRP A 110 5.79 -9.83 11.49
C TRP A 110 6.82 -10.44 10.56
N ILE A 111 7.89 -10.96 11.14
CA ILE A 111 9.03 -11.54 10.42
C ILE A 111 9.11 -13.03 10.75
N ASP A 112 9.11 -13.88 9.72
CA ASP A 112 9.24 -15.33 9.90
C ASP A 112 10.69 -15.77 10.17
N ALA A 113 10.88 -17.08 10.41
CA ALA A 113 12.19 -17.66 10.70
C ALA A 113 13.19 -17.52 9.54
N GLU A 114 12.71 -17.30 8.31
CA GLU A 114 13.54 -17.06 7.13
C GLU A 114 13.86 -15.56 6.92
N GLY A 115 13.47 -14.69 7.85
CA GLY A 115 13.73 -13.25 7.80
C GLY A 115 12.81 -12.49 6.84
N ARG A 116 11.66 -13.06 6.44
CA ARG A 116 10.72 -12.44 5.50
C ARG A 116 9.58 -11.77 6.25
N ILE A 117 9.16 -10.60 5.78
CA ILE A 117 7.92 -9.98 6.26
C ILE A 117 6.73 -10.82 5.75
N VAL A 118 5.91 -11.31 6.69
CA VAL A 118 4.70 -12.11 6.42
C VAL A 118 3.41 -11.35 6.74
N ARG A 119 3.49 -10.27 7.53
CA ARG A 119 2.39 -9.34 7.75
C ARG A 119 2.94 -7.94 8.05
N THR A 120 2.19 -6.93 7.65
CA THR A 120 2.32 -5.57 8.18
C THR A 120 0.97 -5.09 8.68
N ARG A 121 0.98 -4.18 9.64
CA ARG A 121 -0.18 -3.42 10.08
C ARG A 121 0.22 -1.97 10.28
N LEU A 122 -0.54 -1.07 9.67
CA LEU A 122 -0.43 0.37 9.87
C LEU A 122 -1.71 0.83 10.54
N ASP A 123 -1.58 1.61 11.61
CA ASP A 123 -2.69 2.21 12.32
C ASP A 123 -2.45 3.72 12.45
N TRP A 124 -3.39 4.50 11.96
CA TRP A 124 -3.38 5.94 12.12
C TRP A 124 -4.57 6.36 12.99
N PRO A 125 -4.32 6.68 14.27
CA PRO A 125 -5.34 7.27 15.12
C PRO A 125 -5.57 8.72 14.69
N LEU A 126 -6.78 9.03 14.23
CA LEU A 126 -7.21 10.36 13.80
C LEU A 126 -8.26 10.90 14.79
N GLY A 127 -7.86 11.06 16.05
CA GLY A 127 -8.76 11.49 17.13
C GLY A 127 -9.88 10.48 17.38
N ALA A 128 -11.13 10.86 17.06
CA ALA A 128 -12.31 9.99 17.23
C ALA A 128 -12.45 8.92 16.13
N ALA A 129 -11.68 9.01 15.04
CA ALA A 129 -11.63 8.02 13.98
C ALA A 129 -10.25 7.32 13.95
N SER A 130 -10.17 6.18 13.30
CA SER A 130 -8.87 5.53 12.99
C SER A 130 -8.91 4.95 11.59
N VAL A 131 -7.77 4.97 10.92
CA VAL A 131 -7.57 4.26 9.65
C VAL A 131 -6.59 3.14 9.92
N ARG A 132 -6.95 1.92 9.54
CA ARG A 132 -6.10 0.76 9.70
C ARG A 132 -5.94 0.02 8.38
N ALA A 133 -4.71 -0.30 8.03
CA ALA A 133 -4.38 -1.15 6.90
C ALA A 133 -3.59 -2.37 7.38
N THR A 134 -3.98 -3.56 6.95
CA THR A 134 -3.24 -4.80 7.23
C THR A 134 -2.93 -5.50 5.92
N MET A 135 -1.66 -5.82 5.70
CA MET A 135 -1.20 -6.58 4.53
C MET A 135 -0.68 -7.93 5.00
N ASN A 136 -1.12 -9.01 4.35
CA ASN A 136 -0.58 -10.35 4.56
C ASN A 136 0.20 -10.77 3.32
N LEU A 137 1.42 -11.24 3.52
CA LEU A 137 2.26 -11.81 2.48
C LEU A 137 2.40 -13.31 2.74
N ALA A 138 2.18 -14.12 1.71
CA ALA A 138 2.23 -15.56 1.80
C ALA A 138 2.77 -16.15 0.49
N LYS A 139 3.13 -17.44 0.52
CA LYS A 139 3.64 -18.18 -0.65
C LYS A 139 4.86 -17.49 -1.29
N HIS A 140 5.75 -16.94 -0.47
CA HIS A 140 6.97 -16.28 -0.94
C HIS A 140 7.79 -17.22 -1.82
N GLY A 141 8.32 -16.69 -2.92
CA GLY A 141 9.13 -17.44 -3.88
C GLY A 141 8.34 -18.33 -4.85
N LEU A 142 7.00 -18.39 -4.73
CA LEU A 142 6.18 -19.06 -5.75
C LEU A 142 6.26 -18.28 -7.06
N ALA A 143 6.66 -18.96 -8.13
CA ALA A 143 6.65 -18.37 -9.47
C ALA A 143 5.21 -18.09 -9.90
N VAL A 144 4.97 -16.88 -10.39
CA VAL A 144 3.68 -16.43 -10.91
C VAL A 144 3.93 -15.80 -12.27
N GLU A 145 3.09 -16.14 -13.25
CA GLU A 145 3.07 -15.50 -14.55
C GLU A 145 1.79 -14.66 -14.69
N ALA A 146 1.95 -13.41 -15.10
CA ALA A 146 0.85 -12.51 -15.40
C ALA A 146 1.04 -11.95 -16.81
N ALA A 147 0.13 -12.28 -17.73
CA ALA A 147 0.17 -11.78 -19.10
C ALA A 147 -0.27 -10.32 -19.16
N ALA A 148 0.43 -9.49 -19.93
CA ALA A 148 -0.06 -8.16 -20.24
C ALA A 148 -1.30 -8.27 -21.14
N PRO A 149 -2.28 -7.35 -21.02
CA PRO A 149 -3.37 -7.24 -21.98
C PRO A 149 -2.87 -7.01 -23.41
N ASP A 150 -3.68 -7.41 -24.39
CA ASP A 150 -3.40 -7.11 -25.78
C ASP A 150 -3.41 -5.60 -26.02
N LYS A 151 -2.46 -5.12 -26.84
CA LYS A 151 -2.32 -3.67 -27.09
C LYS A 151 -3.58 -3.03 -27.67
N ALA A 152 -4.39 -3.80 -28.40
CA ALA A 152 -5.64 -3.33 -28.99
C ALA A 152 -6.72 -3.05 -27.93
N ASP A 153 -6.61 -3.68 -26.76
CA ASP A 153 -7.55 -3.53 -25.65
C ASP A 153 -7.12 -2.42 -24.68
N ILE A 154 -5.94 -1.81 -24.89
CA ILE A 154 -5.45 -0.72 -24.05
C ILE A 154 -6.09 0.59 -24.52
N VAL A 155 -6.84 1.22 -23.63
CA VAL A 155 -7.48 2.51 -23.85
C VAL A 155 -6.94 3.56 -22.87
N PRO A 156 -7.02 4.86 -23.20
CA PRO A 156 -6.71 5.91 -22.25
C PRO A 156 -7.52 5.73 -20.97
N LEU A 157 -6.84 5.77 -19.83
CA LEU A 157 -7.54 5.78 -18.55
C LEU A 157 -8.36 7.07 -18.44
N PRO A 158 -9.65 7.00 -18.04
CA PRO A 158 -10.35 8.19 -17.60
C PRO A 158 -9.54 8.85 -16.48
N THR A 159 -9.53 10.17 -16.44
CA THR A 159 -8.67 10.98 -15.55
C THR A 159 -8.61 10.36 -14.16
N LEU A 160 -7.39 9.97 -13.75
CA LEU A 160 -7.02 9.33 -12.47
C LEU A 160 -7.23 10.24 -11.23
N GLY A 161 -8.29 11.05 -11.24
CA GLY A 161 -8.74 11.88 -10.12
C GLY A 161 -10.13 11.50 -9.59
N GLY A 162 -10.79 10.50 -10.22
CA GLY A 162 -12.00 9.87 -9.71
C GLY A 162 -11.70 8.77 -8.68
N PRO A 163 -12.72 8.14 -8.06
CA PRO A 163 -12.60 7.11 -7.03
C PRO A 163 -12.08 5.77 -7.57
N LEU A 164 -11.00 5.79 -8.34
CA LEU A 164 -10.19 4.60 -8.56
C LEU A 164 -9.44 4.31 -7.24
N PRO A 165 -9.45 3.08 -6.74
CA PRO A 165 -9.04 2.75 -5.40
C PRO A 165 -7.52 2.58 -5.35
N GLY A 166 -6.80 3.69 -5.18
CA GLY A 166 -5.38 3.75 -4.83
C GLY A 166 -5.06 5.08 -4.20
#